data_AF-A0A3A6MIT3-F1
#
_entry.id   AF-A0A3A6MIT3-F1
#
_cell.length_a   1.000
_cell.length_b   1.000
_cell.length_c   1.000
_cell.angle_alpha   90.00
_cell.angle_beta   90.00
_cell.angle_gamma   90.00
#
_symmetry.space_group_name_H-M   'P 1'
#
loop_
_entity.id
_entity.type
_entity.pdbx_description
1 polymer ?
#
loop_
_entity_poly.entity_id
_entity_poly.type
_entity_poly.pdbx_seq_one_letter_code
_entity_poly.pdbx_strand_id
1 'polypeptide(L)'
;MTTVKQFTIIPIEACKYFKPKDLYLLAGLYINAPYKEREEYLVTNTTYEQLSGTTGVSLDYIKDAFIPRLKETNYVKIETIQESYMVKRNIYHLPNPPKNFRIIWAELFSDSSLSPEEKGVMIGLYCLCINNEFRIDLSDKLIYSHLDMAKNTYKKYRDLLIEKKVIWSSYDVPMKLVWAEHMETQVLLYPHLGYNTWIDKVTSHAPDDDEIKQYLDTINDE
;
A
#
# COMPACT_ATOMS: atom_id res chain seq x y z
N MET A 1 11.83 -17.04 -16.49
CA MET A 1 11.35 -15.77 -15.93
C MET A 1 9.96 -16.02 -15.37
N THR A 2 9.80 -16.00 -14.05
CA THR A 2 8.47 -16.03 -13.45
C THR A 2 7.87 -14.65 -13.68
N THR A 3 6.85 -14.55 -14.53
CA THR A 3 6.19 -13.27 -14.81
C THR A 3 5.56 -12.78 -13.51
N VAL A 4 6.02 -11.63 -13.02
CA VAL A 4 5.41 -10.96 -11.86
C VAL A 4 3.96 -10.64 -12.23
N LYS A 5 3.03 -10.82 -11.29
CA LYS A 5 1.62 -10.47 -11.50
C LYS A 5 1.49 -8.99 -11.90
N GLN A 6 0.48 -8.65 -12.68
CA GLN A 6 0.17 -7.25 -13.03
C GLN A 6 -0.31 -6.44 -11.81
N PHE A 7 -0.98 -7.10 -10.86
CA PHE A 7 -1.36 -6.49 -9.60
C PHE A 7 -1.37 -7.54 -8.49
N THR A 8 -1.46 -7.08 -7.26
CA THR A 8 -1.70 -7.91 -6.10
C THR A 8 -2.68 -7.27 -5.15
N ILE A 9 -3.17 -8.08 -4.21
CA ILE A 9 -3.91 -7.58 -3.06
C ILE A 9 -2.96 -7.39 -1.87
N ILE A 10 -3.34 -6.51 -0.95
CA ILE A 10 -2.84 -6.46 0.42
C ILE A 10 -4.05 -6.40 1.36
N PRO A 11 -4.21 -7.36 2.30
CA PRO A 11 -5.29 -7.28 3.28
C PRO A 11 -5.11 -6.05 4.18
N ILE A 12 -6.20 -5.31 4.44
CA ILE A 12 -6.15 -4.09 5.27
C ILE A 12 -5.63 -4.41 6.68
N GLU A 13 -5.97 -5.58 7.18
CA GLU A 13 -5.53 -6.06 8.49
C GLU A 13 -4.00 -6.16 8.62
N ALA A 14 -3.25 -6.36 7.53
CA ALA A 14 -1.79 -6.46 7.57
C ALA A 14 -1.13 -5.23 8.23
N CYS A 15 -1.73 -4.05 8.12
CA CYS A 15 -1.22 -2.82 8.76
C CYS A 15 -1.13 -2.90 10.28
N LYS A 16 -1.86 -3.82 10.92
CA LYS A 16 -1.79 -4.03 12.38
C LYS A 16 -0.57 -4.84 12.80
N TYR A 17 0.05 -5.57 11.88
CA TYR A 17 1.13 -6.52 12.16
C TYR A 17 2.48 -6.03 11.66
N PHE A 18 2.51 -5.16 10.65
CA PHE A 18 3.74 -4.78 9.96
C PHE A 18 3.97 -3.28 9.96
N LYS A 19 5.21 -2.92 10.29
CA LYS A 19 5.73 -1.57 10.07
C LYS A 19 5.81 -1.27 8.58
N PRO A 20 5.82 0.02 8.17
CA PRO A 20 5.76 0.41 6.77
C PRO A 20 6.70 -0.36 5.82
N LYS A 21 8.01 -0.43 6.12
CA LYS A 21 8.95 -1.14 5.24
C LYS A 21 8.65 -2.63 5.14
N ASP A 22 8.28 -3.26 6.26
CA ASP A 22 7.89 -4.67 6.32
C ASP A 22 6.58 -4.90 5.56
N LEU A 23 5.66 -3.94 5.57
CA LEU A 23 4.41 -3.97 4.79
C LEU A 23 4.68 -3.92 3.27
N TYR A 24 5.67 -3.13 2.84
CA TYR A 24 6.11 -3.13 1.44
C TYR A 24 6.79 -4.44 1.03
N LEU A 25 7.62 -5.03 1.90
CA LEU A 25 8.18 -6.36 1.68
C LEU A 25 7.09 -7.44 1.62
N LEU A 26 6.07 -7.35 2.47
CA LEU A 26 4.90 -8.23 2.42
C LEU A 26 4.19 -8.10 1.07
N ALA A 27 3.95 -6.88 0.58
CA ALA A 27 3.41 -6.67 -0.77
C ALA A 27 4.30 -7.31 -1.86
N GLY A 28 5.63 -7.29 -1.66
CA GLY A 28 6.61 -7.99 -2.51
C GLY A 28 6.47 -9.52 -2.50
N LEU A 29 6.10 -10.14 -1.38
CA LEU A 29 5.75 -11.56 -1.35
C LEU A 29 4.43 -11.82 -2.09
N TYR A 30 3.44 -10.97 -1.85
CA TYR A 30 2.12 -11.05 -2.48
C TYR A 30 2.19 -10.96 -4.00
N ILE A 31 2.94 -10.01 -4.58
CA ILE A 31 3.06 -9.86 -6.03
C ILE A 31 3.80 -11.04 -6.71
N ASN A 32 4.69 -11.71 -5.97
CA ASN A 32 5.41 -12.90 -6.43
C ASN A 32 4.62 -14.21 -6.26
N ALA A 33 3.50 -14.21 -5.52
CA ALA A 33 2.63 -15.37 -5.38
C ALA A 33 1.69 -15.48 -6.59
N PRO A 34 1.44 -16.68 -7.14
CA PRO A 34 0.54 -16.87 -8.27
C PRO A 34 -0.90 -16.45 -7.93
N TYR A 35 -1.68 -16.04 -8.94
CA TYR A 35 -3.10 -15.78 -8.77
C TYR A 35 -3.82 -17.09 -8.42
N LYS A 36 -4.62 -17.06 -7.36
CA LYS A 36 -5.51 -18.15 -7.01
C LYS A 36 -6.83 -17.62 -6.48
N GLU A 37 -7.91 -17.96 -7.16
CA GLU A 37 -9.26 -17.66 -6.72
C GLU A 37 -9.73 -18.73 -5.73
N ARG A 38 -10.49 -18.32 -4.72
CA ARG A 38 -11.21 -19.21 -3.77
C ARG A 38 -10.33 -20.04 -2.83
N GLU A 39 -8.99 -19.90 -2.88
CA GLU A 39 -8.11 -20.45 -1.84
C GLU A 39 -7.94 -19.46 -0.69
N GLU A 40 -7.88 -19.97 0.54
CA GLU A 40 -7.67 -19.18 1.76
C GLU A 40 -6.29 -18.51 1.79
N TYR A 41 -5.29 -19.11 1.13
CA TYR A 41 -3.92 -18.61 1.09
C TYR A 41 -3.38 -18.51 -0.34
N LEU A 42 -2.63 -17.46 -0.61
CA LEU A 42 -1.70 -17.42 -1.75
C LEU A 42 -0.37 -18.02 -1.29
N VAL A 43 0.10 -19.06 -1.97
CA VAL A 43 1.32 -19.78 -1.59
C VAL A 43 2.46 -19.39 -2.51
N THR A 44 3.59 -18.99 -1.94
CA THR A 44 4.80 -18.67 -2.71
C THR A 44 6.06 -19.21 -2.02
N ASN A 45 7.07 -19.55 -2.80
CA ASN A 45 8.40 -19.95 -2.34
C ASN A 45 9.48 -18.91 -2.70
N THR A 46 9.07 -17.64 -2.85
CA THR A 46 9.94 -16.50 -3.19
C THR A 46 11.25 -16.52 -2.41
N THR A 47 12.37 -16.52 -3.12
CA THR A 47 13.70 -16.47 -2.50
C THR A 47 13.99 -15.09 -1.92
N TYR A 48 14.97 -14.99 -1.01
CA TYR A 48 15.39 -13.68 -0.50
C TYR A 48 15.94 -12.80 -1.62
N GLU A 49 16.66 -13.38 -2.59
CA GLU A 49 17.19 -12.70 -3.78
C GLU A 49 16.07 -12.23 -4.69
N GLN A 50 15.03 -13.04 -4.90
CA GLN A 50 13.85 -12.62 -5.66
C GLN A 50 13.13 -11.47 -4.96
N LEU A 51 12.90 -11.57 -3.65
CA LEU A 51 12.23 -10.52 -2.88
C LEU A 51 13.05 -9.22 -2.88
N SER A 52 14.37 -9.33 -2.71
CA SER A 52 15.30 -8.19 -2.80
C SER A 52 15.26 -7.56 -4.20
N GLY A 53 15.30 -8.37 -5.25
CA GLY A 53 15.21 -7.89 -6.64
C GLY A 53 13.89 -7.21 -6.97
N THR A 54 12.76 -7.73 -6.45
CA THR A 54 11.44 -7.13 -6.64
C THR A 54 11.29 -5.81 -5.89
N THR A 55 11.81 -5.72 -4.66
CA THR A 55 11.51 -4.59 -3.76
C THR A 55 12.60 -3.53 -3.70
N GLY A 56 13.82 -3.86 -4.10
CA GLY A 56 15.01 -3.03 -3.92
C GLY A 56 15.52 -2.97 -2.47
N VAL A 57 14.96 -3.78 -1.57
CA VAL A 57 15.42 -3.87 -0.18
C VAL A 57 16.59 -4.84 -0.08
N SER A 58 17.59 -4.52 0.76
CA SER A 58 18.80 -5.34 0.90
C SER A 58 18.51 -6.74 1.44
N LEU A 59 19.32 -7.71 1.01
CA LEU A 59 19.28 -9.08 1.51
C LEU A 59 19.46 -9.16 3.03
N ASP A 60 20.35 -8.34 3.59
CA ASP A 60 20.63 -8.31 5.03
C ASP A 60 19.38 -7.90 5.81
N TYR A 61 18.67 -6.85 5.36
CA TYR A 61 17.43 -6.44 6.01
C TYR A 61 16.37 -7.56 5.93
N ILE A 62 16.25 -8.21 4.76
CA ILE A 62 15.29 -9.29 4.58
C ILE A 62 15.60 -10.45 5.55
N LYS A 63 16.86 -10.88 5.62
CA LYS A 63 17.30 -12.03 6.43
C LYS A 63 17.27 -11.74 7.93
N ASP A 64 17.78 -10.58 8.33
CA ASP A 64 18.10 -10.30 9.74
C ASP A 64 16.96 -9.57 10.46
N ALA A 65 16.07 -8.88 9.72
CA ALA A 65 14.96 -8.13 10.30
C ALA A 65 13.58 -8.63 9.85
N PHE A 66 13.31 -8.63 8.54
CA PHE A 66 11.96 -8.91 8.03
C PHE A 66 11.49 -10.33 8.29
N ILE A 67 12.28 -11.35 7.90
CA ILE A 67 11.87 -12.75 8.05
C ILE A 67 11.70 -13.18 9.52
N PRO A 68 12.60 -12.82 10.47
CA PRO A 68 12.37 -13.06 11.89
C PRO A 68 11.06 -12.46 12.38
N ARG A 69 10.80 -11.18 12.10
CA ARG A 69 9.55 -10.50 12.50
C ARG A 69 8.32 -11.13 11.85
N LEU A 70 8.41 -11.48 10.57
CA LEU A 70 7.32 -12.14 9.84
C LEU A 70 6.89 -13.44 10.55
N LYS A 71 7.85 -14.22 11.04
CA LYS A 71 7.59 -15.43 11.84
C LYS A 71 6.93 -15.12 13.18
N GLU A 72 7.36 -14.05 13.86
CA GLU A 72 6.80 -13.63 15.16
C GLU A 72 5.34 -13.17 15.06
N THR A 73 4.95 -12.57 13.92
CA THR A 73 3.58 -12.04 13.77
C THR A 73 2.49 -13.12 13.77
N ASN A 74 2.82 -14.36 13.40
CA ASN A 74 1.87 -15.44 13.07
C ASN A 74 0.80 -15.07 12.00
N TYR A 75 0.92 -13.91 11.35
CA TYR A 75 0.00 -13.46 10.32
C TYR A 75 0.22 -14.22 9.00
N VAL A 76 1.49 -14.50 8.66
CA VAL A 76 1.87 -15.37 7.55
C VAL A 76 2.33 -16.71 8.12
N LYS A 77 1.74 -17.82 7.67
CA LYS A 77 2.28 -19.14 7.98
C LYS A 77 3.51 -19.39 7.10
N ILE A 78 4.63 -19.74 7.74
CA ILE A 78 5.90 -20.02 7.05
C ILE A 78 6.31 -21.46 7.33
N GLU A 79 6.46 -22.25 6.27
CA GLU A 79 7.02 -23.60 6.33
C GLU A 79 8.45 -23.56 5.77
N THR A 80 9.42 -24.10 6.50
CA THR A 80 10.81 -24.20 6.01
C THR A 80 11.10 -25.65 5.64
N ILE A 81 11.33 -25.89 4.35
CA ILE A 81 11.71 -27.20 3.82
C ILE A 81 13.21 -27.25 3.52
N GLN A 82 13.81 -28.43 3.64
CA GLN A 82 15.14 -28.70 3.13
C GLN A 82 15.02 -29.05 1.64
N GLU A 83 15.46 -28.15 0.76
CA GLU A 83 15.40 -28.36 -0.69
C GLU A 83 16.57 -29.23 -1.18
N SER A 84 17.76 -29.02 -0.62
CA SER A 84 18.96 -29.85 -0.83
C SER A 84 19.90 -29.73 0.36
N TYR A 85 21.01 -30.49 0.42
CA TYR A 85 21.91 -30.52 1.58
C TYR A 85 22.30 -29.13 2.14
N MET A 86 22.58 -28.15 1.29
CA MET A 86 22.96 -26.80 1.69
C MET A 86 21.84 -25.75 1.56
N VAL A 87 20.67 -26.12 1.03
CA VAL A 87 19.62 -25.17 0.66
C VAL A 87 18.35 -25.42 1.46
N LYS A 88 17.97 -24.41 2.25
CA LYS A 88 16.65 -24.32 2.89
C LYS A 88 15.77 -23.36 2.10
N ARG A 89 14.50 -23.71 1.98
CA ARG A 89 13.49 -22.93 1.27
C ARG A 89 12.33 -22.63 2.20
N ASN A 90 11.94 -21.36 2.29
CA ASN A 90 10.70 -20.98 2.94
C ASN A 90 9.56 -21.05 1.92
N ILE A 91 8.44 -21.59 2.36
CA ILE A 91 7.14 -21.53 1.70
C ILE A 91 6.27 -20.62 2.57
N TYR A 92 5.77 -19.55 1.97
CA TYR A 92 4.92 -18.55 2.61
C TYR A 92 3.47 -18.79 2.20
N HIS A 93 2.59 -18.90 3.19
CA HIS A 93 1.15 -18.97 3.00
C HIS A 93 0.55 -17.62 3.41
N LEU A 94 0.30 -16.77 2.42
CA LEU A 94 -0.16 -15.40 2.58
C LEU A 94 -1.70 -15.38 2.64
N PRO A 95 -2.34 -14.76 3.65
CA PRO A 95 -3.79 -14.68 3.72
C PRO A 95 -4.42 -14.09 2.44
N ASN A 96 -5.46 -14.74 1.92
CA ASN A 96 -6.16 -14.35 0.68
C ASN A 96 -7.66 -14.09 0.95
N PRO A 97 -8.00 -13.03 1.69
CA PRO A 97 -9.38 -12.79 2.08
C PRO A 97 -10.24 -12.38 0.87
N PRO A 98 -11.53 -12.80 0.81
CA PRO A 98 -12.43 -12.43 -0.28
C PRO A 98 -12.92 -10.97 -0.19
N LYS A 99 -12.64 -10.26 0.92
CA LYS A 99 -13.04 -8.88 1.19
C LYS A 99 -12.00 -8.19 2.09
N ASN A 100 -12.14 -6.88 2.28
CA ASN A 100 -11.28 -6.07 3.17
C ASN A 100 -9.79 -6.11 2.79
N PHE A 101 -9.52 -5.94 1.50
CA PHE A 101 -8.18 -5.80 0.95
C PHE A 101 -8.10 -4.56 0.05
N ARG A 102 -6.86 -4.16 -0.24
CA ARG A 102 -6.50 -3.10 -1.18
C ARG A 102 -5.77 -3.71 -2.38
N ILE A 103 -5.92 -3.11 -3.55
CA ILE A 103 -5.25 -3.56 -4.79
C ILE A 103 -4.08 -2.64 -5.10
N ILE A 104 -2.94 -3.24 -5.43
CA ILE A 104 -1.68 -2.56 -5.75
C ILE A 104 -1.17 -3.10 -7.07
N TRP A 105 -0.87 -2.22 -8.02
CA TRP A 105 -0.32 -2.61 -9.31
C TRP A 105 1.20 -2.81 -9.27
N ALA A 106 1.71 -3.63 -10.19
CA ALA A 106 3.12 -4.04 -10.23
C ALA A 106 4.09 -2.86 -10.41
N GLU A 107 3.64 -1.79 -11.05
CA GLU A 107 4.40 -0.58 -11.33
C GLU A 107 4.89 0.11 -10.06
N LEU A 108 4.20 -0.09 -8.92
CA LEU A 108 4.68 0.36 -7.61
C LEU A 108 6.09 -0.18 -7.33
N PHE A 109 6.39 -1.42 -7.69
CA PHE A 109 7.68 -2.06 -7.38
C PHE A 109 8.81 -1.52 -8.27
N SER A 110 8.49 -1.11 -9.51
CA SER A 110 9.44 -0.48 -10.43
C SER A 110 9.62 1.02 -10.25
N ASP A 111 8.73 1.70 -9.50
CA ASP A 111 8.82 3.14 -9.28
C ASP A 111 10.06 3.50 -8.43
N SER A 112 11.06 4.11 -9.04
CA SER A 112 12.28 4.53 -8.36
C SER A 112 12.18 5.91 -7.71
N SER A 113 11.08 6.63 -7.90
CA SER A 113 10.85 7.95 -7.28
C SER A 113 10.54 7.84 -5.77
N LEU A 114 10.07 6.66 -5.33
CA LEU A 114 9.77 6.35 -3.94
C LEU A 114 10.76 5.33 -3.38
N SER A 115 11.30 5.61 -2.19
CA SER A 115 12.08 4.66 -1.41
C SER A 115 11.19 3.54 -0.85
N PRO A 116 11.76 2.37 -0.48
CA PRO A 116 11.00 1.28 0.13
C PRO A 116 10.18 1.69 1.36
N GLU A 117 10.72 2.56 2.22
CA GLU A 117 9.97 3.09 3.37
C GLU A 117 8.79 3.98 2.93
N GLU A 118 8.97 4.86 1.94
CA GLU A 118 7.89 5.72 1.43
C GLU A 118 6.77 4.88 0.80
N LYS A 119 7.11 3.86 0.00
CA LYS A 119 6.15 2.90 -0.55
C LYS A 119 5.39 2.18 0.56
N GLY A 120 6.11 1.77 1.62
CA GLY A 120 5.52 1.18 2.81
C GLY A 120 4.53 2.08 3.52
N VAL A 121 4.87 3.35 3.72
CA VAL A 121 4.00 4.35 4.36
C VAL A 121 2.76 4.58 3.49
N MET A 122 2.95 4.73 2.18
CA MET A 122 1.85 4.88 1.24
C MET A 122 0.89 3.69 1.25
N ILE A 123 1.39 2.45 1.25
CA ILE A 123 0.53 1.25 1.37
C ILE A 123 -0.25 1.28 2.70
N GLY A 124 0.41 1.65 3.80
CA GLY A 124 -0.23 1.79 5.11
C GLY A 124 -1.36 2.82 5.10
N LEU A 125 -1.09 4.01 4.55
CA LEU A 125 -2.10 5.06 4.36
C LEU A 125 -3.26 4.58 3.48
N TYR A 126 -2.96 3.86 2.40
CA TYR A 126 -3.99 3.35 1.50
C TYR A 126 -4.93 2.33 2.17
N CYS A 127 -4.40 1.53 3.11
CA CYS A 127 -5.23 0.64 3.92
C CYS A 127 -6.12 1.40 4.90
N LEU A 128 -5.74 2.60 5.33
CA LEU A 128 -6.53 3.49 6.18
C LEU A 128 -7.52 4.36 5.41
N CYS A 129 -7.44 4.43 4.07
CA CYS A 129 -8.40 5.17 3.27
C CYS A 129 -9.82 4.64 3.46
N ILE A 130 -10.81 5.49 3.23
CA ILE A 130 -12.22 5.10 3.19
C ILE A 130 -12.45 4.08 2.06
N ASN A 131 -13.39 3.16 2.25
CA ASN A 131 -13.65 2.11 1.27
C ASN A 131 -14.04 2.66 -0.10
N ASN A 132 -13.44 2.09 -1.14
CA ASN A 132 -13.58 2.54 -2.52
C ASN A 132 -13.15 3.98 -2.78
N GLU A 133 -12.49 4.63 -1.81
CA GLU A 133 -12.01 6.00 -1.91
C GLU A 133 -10.49 6.07 -1.70
N PHE A 134 -9.93 7.23 -2.01
CA PHE A 134 -8.53 7.56 -1.81
C PHE A 134 -8.32 8.56 -0.67
N ARG A 135 -9.35 8.79 0.15
CA ARG A 135 -9.36 9.80 1.21
C ARG A 135 -9.04 9.20 2.56
N ILE A 136 -8.29 9.95 3.35
CA ILE A 136 -7.88 9.60 4.71
C ILE A 136 -8.53 10.62 5.65
N ASP A 137 -9.57 10.18 6.34
CA ASP A 137 -10.27 10.96 7.36
C ASP A 137 -9.82 10.54 8.76
N LEU A 138 -8.53 10.74 9.01
CA LEU A 138 -7.91 10.45 10.30
C LEU A 138 -6.90 11.55 10.61
N SER A 139 -6.88 11.98 11.87
CA SER A 139 -5.81 12.86 12.34
C SER A 139 -4.44 12.18 12.24
N ASP A 140 -3.38 12.96 12.06
CA ASP A 140 -1.98 12.50 12.13
C ASP A 140 -1.74 11.55 13.31
N LYS A 141 -2.31 11.88 14.48
CA LYS A 141 -2.16 11.11 15.72
C LYS A 141 -2.70 9.69 15.56
N LEU A 142 -3.89 9.56 15.00
CA LEU A 142 -4.48 8.25 14.77
C LEU A 142 -3.69 7.48 13.71
N ILE A 143 -3.25 8.15 12.64
CA ILE A 143 -2.49 7.52 11.57
C ILE A 143 -1.19 6.90 12.10
N TYR A 144 -0.31 7.69 12.75
CA TYR A 144 0.97 7.13 13.20
C TYR A 144 0.79 6.10 14.33
N SER A 145 -0.29 6.18 15.12
CA SER A 145 -0.64 5.13 16.07
C SER A 145 -1.07 3.83 15.38
N HIS A 146 -1.89 3.91 14.33
CA HIS A 146 -2.32 2.75 13.55
C HIS A 146 -1.19 2.07 12.78
N LEU A 147 -0.21 2.85 12.31
CA LEU A 147 0.94 2.34 11.55
C LEU A 147 2.13 1.93 12.43
N ASP A 148 1.99 1.96 13.75
CA ASP A 148 3.07 1.74 14.73
C ASP A 148 4.34 2.56 14.42
N MET A 149 4.14 3.86 14.17
CA MET A 149 5.19 4.80 13.81
C MET A 149 5.38 5.86 14.90
N ALA A 150 6.64 6.23 15.13
CA ALA A 150 6.94 7.43 15.89
C ALA A 150 6.45 8.68 15.16
N LYS A 151 5.87 9.63 15.90
CA LYS A 151 5.31 10.90 15.38
C LYS A 151 6.24 11.61 14.38
N ASN A 152 7.51 11.81 14.73
CA ASN A 152 8.46 12.54 13.89
C ASN A 152 8.83 11.76 12.62
N THR A 153 8.91 10.44 12.72
CA THR A 153 9.15 9.56 11.57
C THR A 153 7.98 9.62 10.59
N TYR A 154 6.75 9.54 11.09
CA TYR A 154 5.56 9.68 10.25
C TYR A 154 5.52 11.04 9.56
N LYS A 155 5.70 12.15 10.30
CA LYS A 155 5.72 13.50 9.72
C LYS A 155 6.73 13.63 8.60
N LYS A 156 7.97 13.16 8.81
CA LYS A 156 9.01 13.13 7.78
C LYS A 156 8.52 12.45 6.49
N TYR A 157 7.97 11.24 6.58
CA TYR A 157 7.54 10.51 5.38
C TYR A 157 6.29 11.09 4.76
N ARG A 158 5.35 11.60 5.55
CA ARG A 158 4.18 12.32 5.05
C ARG A 158 4.60 13.54 4.25
N ASP A 159 5.51 14.35 4.78
CA ASP A 159 5.97 15.58 4.13
C ASP A 159 6.72 15.26 2.81
N LEU A 160 7.53 14.19 2.80
CA LEU A 160 8.15 13.67 1.56
C LEU A 160 7.10 13.21 0.53
N LEU A 161 6.05 12.51 0.96
CA LEU A 161 4.97 12.08 0.06
C LEU A 161 4.13 13.26 -0.46
N ILE A 162 3.99 14.34 0.32
CA ILE A 162 3.37 15.61 -0.13
C ILE A 162 4.26 16.28 -1.19
N GLU A 163 5.58 16.38 -0.93
CA GLU A 163 6.55 16.95 -1.88
C GLU A 163 6.53 16.20 -3.21
N LYS A 164 6.45 14.87 -3.15
CA LYS A 164 6.38 13.98 -4.32
C LYS A 164 4.99 13.89 -4.95
N LYS A 165 4.03 14.71 -4.51
CA LYS A 165 2.68 14.78 -5.08
C LYS A 165 1.93 13.44 -5.03
N VAL A 166 2.19 12.66 -3.99
CA VAL A 166 1.45 11.43 -3.66
C VAL A 166 0.31 11.72 -2.70
N ILE A 167 0.55 12.57 -1.69
CA ILE A 167 -0.47 13.07 -0.77
C ILE A 167 -0.84 14.49 -1.18
N TRP A 168 -2.13 14.72 -1.32
CA TRP A 168 -2.70 16.02 -1.65
C TRP A 168 -3.68 16.47 -0.57
N SER A 169 -3.83 17.78 -0.45
CA SER A 169 -4.94 18.40 0.28
C SER A 169 -6.23 18.24 -0.52
N SER A 170 -7.40 18.09 0.13
CA SER A 170 -8.68 18.07 -0.59
C SER A 170 -8.94 19.37 -1.37
N TYR A 171 -8.28 20.48 -1.04
CA TYR A 171 -8.36 21.74 -1.81
C TYR A 171 -7.63 21.68 -3.17
N ASP A 172 -6.65 20.79 -3.31
CA ASP A 172 -5.73 20.76 -4.46
C ASP A 172 -6.00 19.59 -5.42
N VAL A 173 -7.04 18.80 -5.17
CA VAL A 173 -7.39 17.64 -6.01
C VAL A 173 -8.45 17.99 -7.06
N PRO A 174 -8.57 17.19 -8.15
CA PRO A 174 -9.68 17.33 -9.07
C PRO A 174 -11.03 17.32 -8.33
N MET A 175 -11.96 18.17 -8.75
CA MET A 175 -13.22 18.42 -8.04
C MET A 175 -14.01 17.15 -7.67
N LYS A 176 -14.01 16.14 -8.54
CA LYS A 176 -14.63 14.83 -8.27
C LYS A 176 -14.05 14.08 -7.06
N LEU A 177 -12.82 14.40 -6.68
CA LEU A 177 -12.14 13.82 -5.54
C LEU A 177 -12.22 14.72 -4.30
N VAL A 178 -12.80 15.92 -4.40
CA VAL A 178 -13.01 16.86 -3.28
C VAL A 178 -14.07 16.32 -2.32
N TRP A 179 -13.79 16.44 -1.03
CA TRP A 179 -14.78 16.23 0.02
C TRP A 179 -15.21 17.54 0.66
N ALA A 180 -16.29 18.14 0.15
CA ALA A 180 -16.77 19.43 0.63
C ALA A 180 -17.02 19.47 2.16
N GLU A 181 -17.50 18.36 2.73
CA GLU A 181 -17.78 18.25 4.17
C GLU A 181 -16.52 18.02 5.04
N HIS A 182 -15.37 17.71 4.42
CA HIS A 182 -14.15 17.32 5.09
C HIS A 182 -12.91 17.80 4.31
N MET A 183 -12.85 19.11 4.05
CA MET A 183 -11.84 19.73 3.21
C MET A 183 -10.42 19.64 3.78
N GLU A 184 -10.29 19.42 5.09
CA GLU A 184 -9.04 19.17 5.80
C GLU A 184 -8.45 17.77 5.54
N THR A 185 -9.19 16.88 4.86
CA THR A 185 -8.75 15.50 4.63
C THR A 185 -7.64 15.39 3.60
N GLN A 186 -6.81 14.35 3.79
CA GLN A 186 -5.74 14.02 2.88
C GLN A 186 -6.23 13.06 1.80
N VAL A 187 -5.79 13.25 0.57
CA VAL A 187 -6.15 12.42 -0.57
C VAL A 187 -4.90 11.80 -1.18
N LEU A 188 -4.93 10.49 -1.39
CA LEU A 188 -3.82 9.71 -1.92
C LEU A 188 -3.95 9.58 -3.46
N LEU A 189 -3.17 10.36 -4.21
CA LEU A 189 -3.19 10.34 -5.67
C LEU A 189 -1.94 9.63 -6.22
N TYR A 190 -1.90 8.30 -6.06
CA TYR A 190 -0.89 7.46 -6.70
C TYR A 190 -1.51 6.63 -7.84
N PRO A 191 -0.98 6.65 -9.07
CA PRO A 191 -1.60 6.00 -10.23
C PRO A 191 -1.78 4.48 -10.12
N HIS A 192 -1.03 3.83 -9.23
CA HIS A 192 -0.94 2.37 -9.18
C HIS A 192 -1.65 1.77 -7.95
N LEU A 193 -2.68 2.46 -7.44
CA LEU A 193 -3.53 1.99 -6.35
C LEU A 193 -4.99 1.82 -6.81
N GLY A 194 -5.60 0.73 -6.37
CA GLY A 194 -7.00 0.41 -6.62
C GLY A 194 -7.23 -0.28 -7.96
N TYR A 195 -8.37 -0.97 -8.07
CA TYR A 195 -8.82 -1.55 -9.35
C TYR A 195 -9.24 -0.42 -10.31
N ASN A 196 -10.13 0.45 -9.85
CA ASN A 196 -10.37 1.75 -10.46
C ASN A 196 -9.47 2.76 -9.76
N THR A 197 -8.49 3.28 -10.48
CA THR A 197 -7.53 4.25 -9.97
C THR A 197 -8.19 5.62 -9.80
N TRP A 198 -7.50 6.55 -9.14
CA TRP A 198 -7.99 7.93 -9.04
C TRP A 198 -8.10 8.57 -10.44
N ILE A 199 -7.24 8.18 -11.39
CA ILE A 199 -7.28 8.66 -12.78
C ILE A 199 -8.56 8.19 -13.45
N ASP A 200 -8.93 6.92 -13.29
CA ASP A 200 -10.16 6.36 -13.84
C ASP A 200 -11.39 7.07 -13.27
N LYS A 201 -11.39 7.36 -11.95
CA LYS A 201 -12.46 8.12 -11.31
C LYS A 201 -12.61 9.53 -11.90
N VAL A 202 -11.51 10.21 -12.20
CA VAL A 202 -11.56 11.58 -12.74
C VAL A 202 -11.96 11.58 -14.22
N THR A 203 -11.39 10.67 -15.01
CA THR A 203 -11.59 10.61 -16.48
C THR A 203 -12.92 9.99 -16.91
N SER A 204 -13.56 9.18 -16.08
CA SER A 204 -14.81 8.48 -16.42
C SER A 204 -16.06 9.37 -16.50
N HIS A 205 -16.05 10.60 -15.99
CA HIS A 205 -17.10 11.63 -16.15
C HIS A 205 -16.46 13.03 -16.04
N ALA A 206 -16.71 13.93 -16.99
CA ALA A 206 -16.37 15.35 -16.78
C ALA A 206 -17.40 15.95 -15.81
N PRO A 207 -16.99 16.73 -14.79
CA PRO A 207 -17.93 17.41 -13.92
C PRO A 207 -18.79 18.41 -14.70
N ASP A 208 -20.05 18.56 -14.30
CA ASP A 208 -20.97 19.51 -14.92
C ASP A 208 -20.88 20.92 -14.29
N ASP A 209 -21.52 21.90 -14.94
CA ASP A 209 -21.45 23.30 -14.53
C ASP A 209 -22.07 23.54 -13.13
N ASP A 210 -23.03 22.71 -12.71
CA ASP A 210 -23.69 22.82 -11.41
C ASP A 210 -22.78 22.30 -10.29
N GLU A 211 -22.09 21.18 -10.52
CA GLU A 211 -21.05 20.66 -9.62
C GLU A 211 -19.89 21.66 -9.46
N ILE A 212 -19.49 22.33 -10.57
CA ILE A 212 -18.43 23.36 -10.55
C ILE A 212 -18.86 24.56 -9.71
N LYS A 213 -20.08 25.03 -9.92
CA LYS A 213 -20.61 26.18 -9.19
C LYS A 213 -20.72 25.89 -7.69
N GLN A 214 -21.22 24.71 -7.32
CA GLN A 214 -21.34 24.31 -5.92
C GLN A 214 -19.98 24.25 -5.20
N TYR A 215 -18.93 23.75 -5.87
CA TYR A 215 -17.57 23.75 -5.32
C TYR A 215 -17.02 25.16 -5.11
N LEU A 216 -17.19 26.05 -6.09
CA LEU A 216 -16.74 27.43 -6.01
C LEU A 216 -17.45 28.20 -4.89
N ASP A 217 -18.75 27.98 -4.71
CA ASP A 217 -19.51 28.60 -3.63
C ASP A 217 -19.03 28.11 -2.25
N THR A 218 -18.65 26.83 -2.12
CA THR A 218 -18.16 26.25 -0.85
C THR A 218 -16.79 26.79 -0.43
N ILE A 219 -15.87 27.04 -1.37
CA ILE A 219 -14.53 27.55 -1.06
C ILE A 219 -14.54 29.05 -0.76
N ASN A 220 -15.47 29.80 -1.35
CA ASN A 220 -15.54 31.25 -1.18
C ASN A 220 -16.22 31.68 0.13
N ASP A 221 -16.83 30.75 0.86
CA ASP A 221 -17.47 30.98 2.17
C ASP A 221 -16.53 30.71 3.38
N GLU A 222 -15.26 30.31 3.15
CA GLU A 222 -14.16 30.25 4.16
C GLU A 222 -13.22 31.47 4.12
#